data_AF-A0A6A4ZNC8-F1
#
_entry.id   AF-A0A6A4ZNC8-F1
#
_cell.length_a   1.000
_cell.length_b   1.000
_cell.length_c   1.000
_cell.angle_alpha   90.00
_cell.angle_beta   90.00
_cell.angle_gamma   90.00
#
_symmetry.space_group_name_H-M   'P 1'
#
loop_
_entity.id
_entity.type
_entity.pdbx_description
1 polymer ?
#
loop_
_entity_poly.entity_id
_entity_poly.type
_entity_poly.pdbx_seq_one_letter_code
_entity_poly.pdbx_strand_id
1 'polypeptide(L)'
;MGRGPLLNEFQKGQIVVWKQNQETVQFMSKSLGVSRTAISNFLKDPTNYGKRFGRGRPSKLSPTDVRHIYRTASKPDSTSTTIVRDLNLPVSARWVRQMLKENRLTLRRTQTCEKAPGVPPDWAKIIWSDEKKVNLDGPDGMQCYWRDLRFDKESFFSRKFGGRSVMVWAAFSADGASEIAFLEGNQNSAKYFWTLEDYLFPFAHFLYGDEFVFMQDGASIHRSKETM
;
A
#
# COMPACT_ATOMS: atom_id res chain seq x y z
N MET A 1 27.38 33.82 -15.20
CA MET A 1 27.17 33.24 -13.86
C MET A 1 28.16 33.87 -12.88
N GLY A 2 27.78 34.05 -11.61
CA GLY A 2 28.70 34.50 -10.57
C GLY A 2 29.88 33.54 -10.48
N ARG A 3 31.10 34.07 -10.56
CA ARG A 3 32.33 33.27 -10.66
C ARG A 3 32.83 32.71 -9.32
N GLY A 4 32.08 32.92 -8.22
CA GLY A 4 32.49 32.52 -6.87
C GLY A 4 31.30 32.21 -5.95
N PRO A 5 31.58 31.60 -4.77
CA PRO A 5 30.56 31.24 -3.79
C PRO A 5 29.83 32.47 -3.25
N LEU A 6 28.57 32.28 -2.84
CA LEU A 6 27.78 33.30 -2.17
C LEU A 6 28.37 33.59 -0.77
N LEU A 7 28.16 34.82 -0.28
CA LEU A 7 28.47 35.18 1.11
C LEU A 7 27.77 34.22 2.08
N ASN A 8 28.51 33.67 3.04
CA ASN A 8 27.95 32.89 4.13
C ASN A 8 27.29 33.81 5.18
N GLU A 9 26.50 33.25 6.09
CA GLU A 9 25.77 34.04 7.10
C GLU A 9 26.71 34.84 8.03
N PHE A 10 27.87 34.29 8.37
CA PHE A 10 28.88 34.98 9.17
C PHE A 10 29.42 36.23 8.47
N GLN A 11 29.81 36.11 7.20
CA GLN A 11 30.29 37.21 6.37
C GLN A 11 29.21 38.28 6.21
N LYS A 12 27.96 37.89 5.98
CA LYS A 12 26.83 38.83 5.92
C LYS A 12 26.70 39.61 7.24
N GLY A 13 26.75 38.93 8.37
CA GLY A 13 26.70 39.54 9.70
C GLY A 13 27.83 40.54 9.94
N GLN A 14 29.07 40.16 9.64
CA GLN A 14 30.23 41.07 9.79
C GLN A 14 30.14 42.29 8.88
N ILE A 15 29.68 42.12 7.63
CA ILE A 15 29.48 43.24 6.70
C ILE A 15 28.45 44.23 7.24
N VAL A 16 27.34 43.76 7.84
CA VAL A 16 26.33 44.63 8.45
C VAL A 16 26.91 45.43 9.62
N VAL A 17 27.64 44.77 10.52
CA VAL A 17 28.27 45.41 11.69
C VAL A 17 29.31 46.44 11.26
N TRP A 18 30.21 46.08 10.34
CA TRP A 18 31.22 47.02 9.86
C TRP A 18 30.63 48.18 9.07
N LYS A 19 29.50 47.96 8.38
CA LYS A 19 28.80 49.06 7.72
C LYS A 19 28.20 50.05 8.71
N GLN A 20 27.69 49.58 9.87
CA GLN A 20 27.23 50.45 10.95
C GLN A 20 28.38 51.27 11.54
N ASN A 21 29.58 50.68 11.64
CA ASN A 21 30.80 51.35 12.09
C ASN A 21 31.48 52.22 11.01
N GLN A 22 30.80 52.49 9.89
CA GLN A 22 31.31 53.31 8.77
C GLN A 22 32.60 52.81 8.11
N GLU A 23 32.92 51.52 8.24
CA GLU A 23 34.08 50.93 7.57
C GLU A 23 33.94 50.93 6.05
N THR A 24 35.08 50.93 5.35
CA THR A 24 35.10 50.95 3.89
C THR A 24 34.88 49.55 3.29
N VAL A 25 34.28 49.48 2.10
CA VAL A 25 34.15 48.20 1.35
C VAL A 25 35.52 47.58 1.05
N GLN A 26 36.56 48.40 0.91
CA GLN A 26 37.94 47.97 0.74
C GLN A 26 38.46 47.23 1.98
N PHE A 27 38.18 47.76 3.18
CA PHE A 27 38.51 47.11 4.45
C PHE A 27 37.77 45.77 4.58
N MET A 28 36.44 45.76 4.41
CA MET A 28 35.63 44.55 4.53
C MET A 28 36.09 43.45 3.56
N SER A 29 36.46 43.83 2.33
CA SER A 29 36.96 42.92 1.31
C SER A 29 38.28 42.27 1.69
N LYS A 30 39.24 43.05 2.22
CA LYS A 30 40.53 42.53 2.69
C LYS A 30 40.36 41.65 3.92
N SER A 31 39.53 42.06 4.88
CA SER A 31 39.32 41.35 6.14
C SER A 31 38.60 40.01 5.95
N LEU A 32 37.65 39.91 5.01
CA LEU A 32 36.87 38.69 4.75
C LEU A 32 37.43 37.81 3.62
N GLY A 33 38.40 38.30 2.85
CA GLY A 33 38.85 37.63 1.63
C GLY A 33 37.76 37.52 0.56
N VAL A 34 36.75 38.39 0.57
CA VAL A 34 35.63 38.36 -0.38
C VAL A 34 35.73 39.53 -1.36
N SER A 35 35.32 39.32 -2.61
CA SER A 35 35.34 40.38 -3.63
C SER A 35 34.54 41.62 -3.23
N ARG A 36 35.10 42.81 -3.52
CA ARG A 36 34.41 44.10 -3.33
C ARG A 36 33.04 44.14 -4.00
N THR A 37 32.91 43.50 -5.17
CA THR A 37 31.66 43.44 -5.93
C THR A 37 30.58 42.62 -5.20
N ALA A 38 30.94 41.49 -4.59
CA ALA A 38 29.99 40.69 -3.80
C ALA A 38 29.49 41.46 -2.56
N ILE A 39 30.40 42.15 -1.86
CA ILE A 39 30.06 42.99 -0.70
C ILE A 39 29.16 44.16 -1.14
N SER A 40 29.51 44.84 -2.23
CA SER A 40 28.71 45.94 -2.77
C SER A 40 27.31 45.49 -3.19
N ASN A 41 27.19 44.33 -3.85
CA ASN A 41 25.90 43.77 -4.24
C ASN A 41 25.05 43.36 -3.03
N PHE A 42 25.67 42.84 -1.97
CA PHE A 42 24.97 42.54 -0.72
C PHE A 42 24.48 43.80 -0.03
N LEU A 43 25.32 44.84 0.10
CA LEU A 43 24.93 46.11 0.74
C LEU A 43 23.82 46.85 -0.03
N LYS A 44 23.71 46.68 -1.35
CA LYS A 44 22.65 47.28 -2.17
C LYS A 44 21.28 46.63 -1.95
N ASP A 45 21.23 45.31 -1.78
CA ASP A 45 19.99 44.56 -1.62
C ASP A 45 20.22 43.35 -0.68
N PRO A 46 20.35 43.59 0.64
CA PRO A 46 20.71 42.54 1.60
C PRO A 46 19.64 41.44 1.66
N THR A 47 18.38 41.81 1.49
CA THR A 47 17.22 40.92 1.61
C THR A 47 17.11 39.95 0.45
N ASN A 48 17.51 40.34 -0.76
CA ASN A 48 17.44 39.48 -1.96
C ASN A 48 18.80 38.96 -2.43
N TYR A 49 19.89 39.22 -1.71
CA TYR A 49 21.21 38.70 -2.06
C TYR A 49 21.20 37.17 -2.15
N GLY A 50 21.65 36.65 -3.30
CA GLY A 50 21.71 35.20 -3.54
C GLY A 50 20.34 34.53 -3.75
N LYS A 51 19.21 35.26 -3.76
CA LYS A 51 17.88 34.69 -4.01
C LYS A 51 17.47 34.71 -5.48
N ARG A 52 18.12 35.58 -6.28
CA ARG A 52 17.85 35.69 -7.72
C ARG A 52 18.64 34.61 -8.47
N PHE A 53 18.08 33.41 -8.50
CA PHE A 53 18.58 32.32 -9.33
C PHE A 53 18.06 32.47 -10.75
N GLY A 54 18.90 32.15 -11.75
CA GLY A 54 18.42 31.95 -13.11
C GLY A 54 17.36 30.84 -13.11
N ARG A 55 16.34 30.96 -13.97
CA ARG A 55 15.42 29.85 -14.20
C ARG A 55 16.25 28.62 -14.53
N GLY A 56 16.08 27.55 -13.76
CA GLY A 56 16.80 26.30 -13.95
C GLY A 56 16.52 25.69 -15.32
N ARG A 57 17.10 24.52 -15.59
CA ARG A 57 16.84 23.80 -16.84
C ARG A 57 15.33 23.65 -17.06
N PRO A 58 14.79 24.04 -18.23
CA PRO A 58 13.37 23.88 -18.50
C PRO A 58 12.97 22.40 -18.43
N SER A 59 11.76 22.15 -17.94
CA SER A 59 11.17 20.81 -17.94
C SER A 59 11.07 20.27 -19.36
N LYS A 60 11.37 18.97 -19.54
CA LYS A 60 11.14 18.28 -20.82
C LYS A 60 9.66 18.02 -21.09
N LEU A 61 8.82 18.07 -20.06
CA LEU A 61 7.39 17.81 -20.14
C LEU A 61 6.61 19.11 -20.03
N SER A 62 5.58 19.22 -20.86
CA SER A 62 4.59 20.27 -20.76
C SER A 62 3.60 20.00 -19.62
N PRO A 63 2.88 21.03 -19.13
CA PRO A 63 1.77 20.84 -18.18
C PRO A 63 0.66 19.93 -18.72
N THR A 64 0.55 19.79 -20.04
CA THR A 64 -0.40 18.88 -20.70
C THR A 64 0.07 17.44 -20.56
N ASP A 65 1.34 17.16 -20.83
CA ASP A 65 1.91 15.80 -20.70
C ASP A 65 1.77 15.29 -19.26
N VAL A 66 2.05 16.17 -18.28
CA VAL A 66 1.87 15.87 -16.85
C VAL A 66 0.43 15.45 -16.54
N ARG A 67 -0.57 16.16 -17.06
CA ARG A 67 -1.99 15.80 -16.88
C ARG A 67 -2.34 14.49 -17.57
N HIS A 68 -1.80 14.23 -18.76
CA HIS A 68 -2.03 12.97 -19.46
C HIS A 68 -1.41 11.78 -18.73
N ILE A 69 -0.20 11.94 -18.16
CA ILE A 69 0.45 10.93 -17.31
C ILE A 69 -0.45 10.56 -16.13
N TYR A 70 -1.01 11.54 -15.42
CA TYR A 70 -1.91 11.26 -14.29
C TYR A 70 -3.19 10.55 -14.74
N ARG A 71 -3.82 11.01 -15.82
CA ARG A 71 -5.05 10.40 -16.34
C ARG A 71 -4.85 8.95 -16.79
N THR A 72 -3.72 8.65 -17.42
CA THR A 72 -3.40 7.27 -17.82
C THR A 72 -3.01 6.43 -16.61
N ALA A 73 -2.23 6.96 -15.67
CA ALA A 73 -1.88 6.25 -14.43
C ALA A 73 -3.09 5.88 -13.56
N SER A 74 -4.21 6.61 -13.66
CA SER A 74 -5.45 6.28 -12.95
C SER A 74 -6.25 5.12 -13.57
N LYS A 75 -5.89 4.65 -14.76
CA LYS A 75 -6.55 3.50 -15.39
C LYS A 75 -6.01 2.18 -14.80
N PRO A 76 -6.85 1.14 -14.70
CA PRO A 76 -6.36 -0.20 -14.34
C PRO A 76 -5.27 -0.65 -15.31
N ASP A 77 -4.31 -1.43 -14.81
CA ASP A 77 -3.20 -2.06 -15.56
C ASP A 77 -2.20 -1.11 -16.25
N SER A 78 -2.25 0.19 -15.93
CA SER A 78 -1.31 1.17 -16.50
C SER A 78 0.05 1.11 -15.78
N THR A 79 1.10 0.76 -16.52
CA THR A 79 2.48 0.73 -16.02
C THR A 79 3.25 1.98 -16.47
N SER A 80 4.31 2.35 -15.76
CA SER A 80 5.15 3.50 -16.16
C SER A 80 5.76 3.32 -17.55
N THR A 81 5.99 2.08 -18.00
CA THR A 81 6.51 1.78 -19.34
C THR A 81 5.45 1.97 -20.42
N THR A 82 4.22 1.49 -20.18
CA THR A 82 3.11 1.69 -21.11
C THR A 82 2.75 3.17 -21.22
N ILE A 83 2.73 3.90 -20.11
CA ILE A 83 2.48 5.37 -20.11
C ILE A 83 3.49 6.12 -20.98
N VAL A 84 4.79 5.82 -20.87
CA VAL A 84 5.82 6.48 -21.68
C VAL A 84 5.65 6.16 -23.16
N ARG A 85 5.38 4.90 -23.49
CA ARG A 85 5.18 4.45 -24.87
C ARG A 85 3.92 5.08 -25.50
N ASP A 86 2.80 4.99 -24.80
CA ASP A 86 1.49 5.36 -25.33
C ASP A 86 1.33 6.89 -25.45
N LEU A 87 1.99 7.65 -24.56
CA LEU A 87 2.03 9.12 -24.63
C LEU A 87 3.25 9.66 -25.40
N ASN A 88 4.10 8.79 -25.96
CA ASN A 88 5.32 9.13 -26.69
C ASN A 88 6.21 10.18 -25.96
N LEU A 89 6.46 9.95 -24.67
CA LEU A 89 7.10 10.96 -23.82
C LEU A 89 8.63 10.97 -23.97
N PRO A 90 9.28 12.15 -23.96
CA PRO A 90 10.73 12.29 -24.02
C PRO A 90 11.43 12.03 -22.66
N VAL A 91 10.89 11.13 -21.85
CA VAL A 91 11.38 10.76 -20.51
C VAL A 91 11.35 9.25 -20.31
N SER A 92 12.14 8.76 -19.35
CA SER A 92 12.19 7.34 -19.03
C SER A 92 11.02 6.90 -18.14
N ALA A 93 10.66 5.61 -18.21
CA ALA A 93 9.65 5.02 -17.33
C ALA A 93 9.98 5.19 -15.83
N ARG A 94 11.28 5.24 -15.48
CA ARG A 94 11.73 5.51 -14.11
C ARG A 94 11.35 6.91 -13.63
N TRP A 95 11.46 7.91 -14.50
CA TRP A 95 11.09 9.28 -14.18
C TRP A 95 9.58 9.39 -13.93
N VAL A 96 8.75 8.79 -14.79
CA VAL A 96 7.29 8.72 -14.59
C VAL A 96 6.93 8.04 -13.27
N ARG A 97 7.61 6.94 -12.93
CA ARG A 97 7.41 6.25 -11.64
C ARG A 97 7.76 7.12 -10.44
N GLN A 98 8.87 7.84 -10.51
CA GLN A 98 9.30 8.74 -9.44
C GLN A 98 8.31 9.89 -9.27
N MET A 99 7.89 10.51 -10.38
CA MET A 99 6.88 11.56 -10.39
C MET A 99 5.55 11.09 -9.76
N LEU A 100 5.06 9.91 -10.13
CA LEU A 100 3.81 9.35 -9.56
C LEU A 100 3.95 9.05 -8.06
N LYS A 101 5.11 8.57 -7.62
CA LYS A 101 5.42 8.30 -6.20
C LYS A 101 5.45 9.58 -5.37
N GLU A 102 6.12 10.62 -5.85
CA GLU A 102 6.20 11.93 -5.19
C GLU A 102 4.82 12.56 -5.02
N ASN A 103 3.92 12.35 -5.99
CA ASN A 103 2.56 12.87 -5.97
C ASN A 103 1.52 11.94 -5.33
N ARG A 104 1.97 10.91 -4.58
CA ARG A 104 1.13 9.99 -3.79
C ARG A 104 -0.02 9.31 -4.58
N LEU A 105 0.12 9.16 -5.89
CA LEU A 105 -0.76 8.29 -6.66
C LEU A 105 -0.33 6.84 -6.47
N THR A 106 -0.60 6.31 -5.29
CA THR A 106 -0.55 4.87 -5.05
C THR A 106 -1.78 4.24 -5.67
N LEU A 107 -1.58 3.42 -6.70
CA LEU A 107 -2.60 2.51 -7.22
C LEU A 107 -3.09 1.65 -6.05
N ARG A 108 -4.27 1.99 -5.52
CA ARG A 108 -4.93 1.21 -4.50
C ARG A 108 -5.69 0.12 -5.23
N ARG A 109 -5.38 -1.14 -4.97
CA ARG A 109 -6.17 -2.26 -5.47
C ARG A 109 -7.54 -2.17 -4.80
N THR A 110 -8.50 -1.57 -5.47
CA THR A 110 -9.89 -1.55 -5.00
C THR A 110 -10.42 -2.96 -5.15
N GLN A 111 -10.54 -3.69 -4.04
CA GLN A 111 -11.39 -4.87 -4.02
C GLN A 111 -12.82 -4.35 -4.24
N THR A 112 -13.43 -4.75 -5.34
CA THR A 112 -14.86 -4.54 -5.57
C THR A 112 -15.61 -5.52 -4.68
N CYS A 113 -16.16 -5.02 -3.58
CA CYS A 113 -17.23 -5.71 -2.87
C CYS A 113 -18.53 -5.10 -3.39
N GLU A 114 -19.35 -5.90 -4.08
CA GLU A 114 -20.73 -5.50 -4.35
C GLU A 114 -21.46 -5.32 -3.01
N LYS A 115 -22.29 -4.28 -2.91
CA LYS A 115 -23.04 -4.02 -1.69
C LYS A 115 -24.06 -5.14 -1.47
N ALA A 116 -24.08 -5.72 -0.28
CA ALA A 116 -25.12 -6.64 0.15
C ALA A 116 -26.53 -6.01 0.02
N PRO A 117 -27.60 -6.80 -0.17
CA PRO A 117 -28.96 -6.29 -0.34
C PRO A 117 -29.45 -5.45 0.85
N GLY A 118 -30.47 -4.61 0.57
CA GLY A 118 -30.76 -3.38 1.30
C GLY A 118 -31.18 -3.50 2.77
N VAL A 119 -31.90 -4.54 3.18
CA VAL A 119 -32.23 -4.75 4.60
C VAL A 119 -31.22 -5.75 5.18
N PRO A 120 -30.38 -5.34 6.13
CA PRO A 120 -29.47 -6.28 6.78
C PRO A 120 -30.30 -7.32 7.54
N PRO A 121 -29.97 -8.62 7.41
CA PRO A 121 -30.63 -9.64 8.20
C PRO A 121 -30.34 -9.44 9.69
N ASP A 122 -31.14 -10.07 10.56
CA ASP A 122 -30.87 -10.09 11.99
C ASP A 122 -29.65 -10.97 12.27
N TRP A 123 -28.46 -10.36 12.26
CA TRP A 123 -27.18 -11.04 12.44
C TRP A 123 -27.06 -11.78 13.78
N ALA A 124 -27.85 -11.40 14.79
CA ALA A 124 -27.84 -12.05 16.10
C ALA A 124 -28.42 -13.47 16.05
N LYS A 125 -29.31 -13.75 15.09
CA LYS A 125 -30.00 -15.04 14.95
C LYS A 125 -29.39 -15.96 13.89
N ILE A 126 -28.33 -15.52 13.23
CA ILE A 126 -27.67 -16.30 12.17
C ILE A 126 -26.54 -17.12 12.77
N ILE A 127 -26.60 -18.44 12.52
CA ILE A 127 -25.50 -19.36 12.75
C ILE A 127 -24.73 -19.50 11.44
N TRP A 128 -23.46 -19.11 11.47
CA TRP A 128 -22.50 -19.21 10.37
C TRP A 128 -21.79 -20.54 10.46
N SER A 129 -21.61 -21.23 9.35
CA SER A 129 -20.79 -22.46 9.28
C SER A 129 -19.92 -22.47 8.04
N ASP A 130 -18.79 -23.18 8.12
CA ASP A 130 -17.91 -23.41 6.98
C ASP A 130 -17.00 -24.61 7.22
N GLU A 131 -16.54 -25.24 6.13
CA GLU A 131 -15.46 -26.21 6.15
C GLU A 131 -14.12 -25.52 5.87
N LYS A 132 -13.13 -25.81 6.73
CA LYS A 132 -11.76 -25.36 6.50
C LYS A 132 -10.79 -26.52 6.37
N LYS A 133 -10.07 -26.55 5.26
CA LYS A 133 -8.85 -27.36 5.13
C LYS A 133 -7.67 -26.61 5.76
N VAL A 134 -7.00 -27.28 6.71
CA VAL A 134 -5.75 -26.84 7.34
C VAL A 134 -4.64 -27.81 6.93
N ASN A 135 -3.58 -27.30 6.31
CA ASN A 135 -2.41 -28.12 5.99
C ASN A 135 -1.46 -28.18 7.18
N LEU A 136 -0.93 -29.37 7.46
CA LEU A 136 0.03 -29.59 8.54
C LEU A 136 1.46 -29.13 8.15
N ASP A 137 1.67 -28.89 6.86
CA ASP A 137 3.00 -28.72 6.27
C ASP A 137 3.34 -27.25 5.95
N GLY A 138 2.48 -26.30 6.37
CA GLY A 138 2.67 -24.86 6.17
C GLY A 138 1.61 -24.19 5.28
N PRO A 139 1.64 -22.86 5.18
CA PRO A 139 0.61 -22.08 4.50
C PRO A 139 0.58 -22.31 2.98
N ASP A 140 -0.63 -22.34 2.40
CA ASP A 140 -0.90 -22.56 0.97
C ASP A 140 -0.40 -21.45 0.03
N GLY A 141 0.10 -20.36 0.60
CA GLY A 141 0.58 -19.23 -0.17
C GLY A 141 1.24 -18.21 0.71
N MET A 142 2.45 -17.82 0.30
CA MET A 142 3.25 -16.73 0.83
C MET A 142 4.11 -17.07 2.06
N GLN A 143 5.25 -17.72 1.80
CA GLN A 143 6.42 -17.56 2.65
C GLN A 143 7.09 -16.23 2.30
N CYS A 144 6.69 -15.16 2.99
CA CYS A 144 7.47 -13.93 3.00
C CYS A 144 8.67 -14.15 3.93
N TYR A 145 9.88 -14.03 3.41
CA TYR A 145 11.10 -14.00 4.22
C TYR A 145 11.94 -12.78 3.86
N TRP A 146 12.67 -12.26 4.84
CA TRP A 146 13.63 -11.20 4.63
C TRP A 146 14.94 -11.83 4.17
N ARG A 147 15.50 -11.33 3.06
CA ARG A 147 16.81 -11.77 2.58
C ARG A 147 17.68 -10.57 2.22
N ASP A 148 18.96 -10.70 2.49
CA ASP A 148 19.96 -9.83 1.88
C ASP A 148 20.12 -10.25 0.40
N LEU A 149 20.09 -9.26 -0.50
CA LEU A 149 20.15 -9.46 -1.95
C LEU A 149 21.51 -10.00 -2.44
N ARG A 150 22.53 -10.02 -1.57
CA ARG A 150 23.85 -10.58 -1.85
C ARG A 150 23.90 -12.10 -1.79
N PHE A 151 22.91 -12.74 -1.17
CA PHE A 151 22.83 -14.19 -1.07
C PHE A 151 21.78 -14.75 -2.05
N ASP A 152 21.99 -16.02 -2.41
CA ASP A 152 21.07 -16.73 -3.29
C ASP A 152 19.67 -16.82 -2.69
N LYS A 153 18.69 -16.97 -3.56
CA LYS A 153 17.29 -17.08 -3.15
C LYS A 153 17.08 -18.44 -2.50
N GLU A 154 16.67 -18.46 -1.24
CA GLU A 154 16.09 -19.67 -0.66
C GLU A 154 14.85 -20.02 -1.49
N SER A 155 14.96 -21.16 -2.18
CA SER A 155 13.88 -21.75 -2.94
C SER A 155 13.15 -22.73 -2.04
N PHE A 156 11.99 -22.32 -1.55
CA PHE A 156 11.11 -23.23 -0.87
C PHE A 156 10.22 -23.93 -1.90
N PHE A 157 10.14 -25.26 -1.82
CA PHE A 157 9.18 -26.00 -2.61
C PHE A 157 7.77 -25.72 -2.07
N SER A 158 6.97 -24.96 -2.82
CA SER A 158 5.54 -24.94 -2.60
C SER A 158 4.93 -26.19 -3.23
N ARG A 159 4.29 -27.03 -2.42
CA ARG A 159 3.50 -28.15 -2.94
C ARG A 159 2.12 -27.64 -3.32
N LYS A 160 1.73 -27.83 -4.59
CA LYS A 160 0.38 -27.50 -5.06
C LYS A 160 -0.64 -28.59 -4.72
N PHE A 161 -0.19 -29.84 -4.57
CA PHE A 161 -1.00 -31.02 -4.29
C PHE A 161 -0.19 -32.03 -3.47
N GLY A 162 -0.88 -32.78 -2.60
CA GLY A 162 -0.27 -33.75 -1.68
C GLY A 162 0.33 -33.11 -0.42
N GLY A 163 0.32 -33.88 0.68
CA GLY A 163 0.65 -33.41 2.04
C GLY A 163 -0.38 -33.93 3.04
N ARG A 164 -0.07 -33.83 4.35
CA ARG A 164 -1.07 -34.14 5.38
C ARG A 164 -1.89 -32.87 5.63
N SER A 165 -3.19 -33.01 5.52
CA SER A 165 -4.14 -31.94 5.81
C SER A 165 -5.29 -32.48 6.62
N VAL A 166 -5.83 -31.64 7.47
CA VAL A 166 -7.02 -31.93 8.24
C VAL A 166 -8.13 -31.02 7.73
N MET A 167 -9.29 -31.59 7.45
CA MET A 167 -10.49 -30.82 7.17
C MET A 167 -11.27 -30.70 8.47
N VAL A 168 -11.69 -29.50 8.82
CA VAL A 168 -12.52 -29.25 9.98
C VAL A 168 -13.79 -28.55 9.56
N TRP A 169 -14.86 -28.78 10.30
CA TRP A 169 -16.09 -28.00 10.22
C TRP A 169 -16.33 -27.33 11.57
N ALA A 170 -16.84 -26.11 11.54
CA ALA A 170 -17.26 -25.41 12.74
C ALA A 170 -18.38 -24.44 12.40
N ALA A 171 -19.22 -24.17 13.39
CA ALA A 171 -20.21 -23.13 13.36
C ALA A 171 -19.98 -22.07 14.44
N PHE A 172 -20.46 -20.85 14.21
CA PHE A 172 -20.47 -19.81 15.23
C PHE A 172 -21.64 -18.84 15.01
N SER A 173 -22.03 -18.16 16.07
CA SER A 173 -23.05 -17.13 16.09
C SER A 173 -22.59 -15.94 16.93
N ALA A 174 -23.46 -14.95 17.16
CA ALA A 174 -23.15 -13.84 18.06
C ALA A 174 -22.92 -14.29 19.50
N ASP A 175 -23.55 -15.40 19.91
CA ASP A 175 -23.59 -15.85 21.31
C ASP A 175 -22.57 -16.97 21.62
N GLY A 176 -21.90 -17.53 20.61
CA GLY A 176 -20.90 -18.57 20.84
C GLY A 176 -20.38 -19.24 19.58
N ALA A 177 -19.56 -20.26 19.77
CA ALA A 177 -19.05 -21.14 18.73
C ALA A 177 -19.36 -22.60 19.07
N SER A 178 -19.61 -23.42 18.05
CA SER A 178 -19.79 -24.85 18.19
C SER A 178 -18.46 -25.52 18.52
N GLU A 179 -18.54 -26.79 18.90
CA GLU A 179 -17.37 -27.66 18.86
C GLU A 179 -16.85 -27.80 17.41
N ILE A 180 -15.54 -27.97 17.28
CA ILE A 180 -14.89 -28.16 15.98
C ILE A 180 -14.96 -29.65 15.63
N ALA A 181 -15.62 -29.96 14.52
CA ALA A 181 -15.71 -31.31 13.98
C ALA A 181 -14.48 -31.62 13.12
N PHE A 182 -13.80 -32.73 13.40
CA PHE A 182 -12.72 -33.23 12.55
C PHE A 182 -13.29 -34.15 11.47
N LEU A 183 -13.16 -33.72 10.21
CA LEU A 183 -13.78 -34.40 9.08
C LEU A 183 -12.81 -35.39 8.42
N GLU A 184 -13.17 -36.66 8.40
CA GLU A 184 -12.33 -37.72 7.83
C GLU A 184 -12.60 -37.97 6.34
N GLY A 185 -11.53 -37.88 5.54
CA GLY A 185 -11.55 -38.17 4.12
C GLY A 185 -12.43 -37.22 3.31
N ASN A 186 -12.89 -37.69 2.15
CA ASN A 186 -13.76 -36.92 1.27
C ASN A 186 -15.16 -36.78 1.91
N GLN A 187 -15.72 -35.57 1.80
CA GLN A 187 -17.06 -35.25 2.26
C GLN A 187 -18.11 -35.58 1.20
N ASN A 188 -19.24 -36.11 1.66
CA ASN A 188 -20.44 -36.37 0.89
C ASN A 188 -21.66 -35.90 1.68
N SER A 189 -22.84 -35.94 1.08
CA SER A 189 -24.11 -35.53 1.71
C SER A 189 -24.37 -36.24 3.03
N ALA A 190 -24.22 -37.56 3.08
CA ALA A 190 -24.45 -38.34 4.29
C ALA A 190 -23.53 -37.95 5.45
N LYS A 191 -22.22 -37.79 5.22
CA LYS A 191 -21.28 -37.33 6.25
C LYS A 191 -21.59 -35.91 6.71
N TYR A 192 -22.01 -35.05 5.78
CA TYR A 192 -22.41 -33.70 6.11
C TYR A 192 -23.66 -33.70 6.99
N PHE A 193 -24.66 -34.53 6.69
CA PHE A 193 -25.84 -34.73 7.53
C PHE A 193 -25.45 -35.10 8.98
N TRP A 194 -24.57 -36.09 9.16
CA TRP A 194 -24.08 -36.46 10.51
C TRP A 194 -23.34 -35.31 11.19
N THR A 195 -22.57 -34.50 10.44
CA THR A 195 -21.89 -33.33 10.99
C THR A 195 -22.90 -32.30 11.51
N LEU A 196 -24.01 -32.08 10.80
CA LEU A 196 -25.07 -31.19 11.28
C LEU A 196 -25.78 -31.77 12.50
N GLU A 197 -26.06 -33.08 12.49
CA GLU A 197 -26.71 -33.78 13.61
C GLU A 197 -25.89 -33.73 14.89
N ASP A 198 -24.59 -34.02 14.80
CA ASP A 198 -23.72 -34.13 15.96
C ASP A 198 -23.23 -32.77 16.48
N TYR A 199 -23.05 -31.76 15.60
CA TYR A 199 -22.39 -30.50 15.97
C TYR A 199 -23.26 -29.26 15.79
N LEU A 200 -24.10 -29.17 14.74
CA LEU A 200 -24.93 -27.99 14.52
C LEU A 200 -26.15 -27.99 15.43
N PHE A 201 -26.99 -29.02 15.36
CA PHE A 201 -28.28 -29.00 16.06
C PHE A 201 -28.14 -28.94 17.59
N PRO A 202 -27.20 -29.66 18.24
CA PRO A 202 -27.00 -29.51 19.69
C PRO A 202 -26.59 -28.09 20.07
N PHE A 203 -25.71 -27.47 19.28
CA PHE A 203 -25.27 -26.09 19.47
C PHE A 203 -26.42 -25.09 19.25
N ALA A 204 -27.15 -25.23 18.16
CA ALA A 204 -28.25 -24.34 17.79
C ALA A 204 -29.40 -24.43 18.80
N HIS A 205 -29.84 -25.64 19.16
CA HIS A 205 -30.91 -25.84 20.12
C HIS A 205 -30.53 -25.37 21.52
N PHE A 206 -29.27 -25.52 21.93
CA PHE A 206 -28.80 -25.04 23.23
C PHE A 206 -28.85 -23.51 23.36
N LEU A 207 -28.51 -22.77 22.30
CA LEU A 207 -28.45 -21.30 22.34
C LEU A 207 -29.76 -20.63 21.92
N TYR A 208 -30.45 -21.19 20.92
CA TYR A 208 -31.57 -20.53 20.23
C TYR A 208 -32.87 -21.34 20.26
N GLY A 209 -32.86 -22.56 20.81
CA GLY A 209 -33.99 -23.48 20.67
C GLY A 209 -34.27 -23.77 19.20
N ASP A 210 -35.55 -23.76 18.82
CA ASP A 210 -35.97 -24.01 17.43
C ASP A 210 -35.95 -22.74 16.55
N GLU A 211 -35.59 -21.58 17.11
CA GLU A 211 -35.62 -20.29 16.42
C GLU A 211 -34.23 -19.82 16.00
N PHE A 212 -33.67 -20.40 14.94
CA PHE A 212 -32.41 -19.96 14.36
C PHE A 212 -32.45 -19.92 12.82
N VAL A 213 -31.54 -19.13 12.24
CA VAL A 213 -31.29 -19.13 10.80
C VAL A 213 -29.93 -19.76 10.55
N PHE A 214 -29.91 -20.89 9.85
CA PHE A 214 -28.69 -21.56 9.47
C PHE A 214 -28.13 -21.02 8.15
N MET A 215 -26.87 -20.59 8.16
CA MET A 215 -26.13 -20.13 6.99
C MET A 215 -25.04 -21.13 6.62
N GLN A 216 -25.09 -21.59 5.37
CA GLN A 216 -24.12 -22.47 4.74
C GLN A 216 -23.86 -22.02 3.29
N ASP A 217 -22.74 -22.46 2.72
CA ASP A 217 -22.42 -22.16 1.33
C ASP A 217 -23.25 -23.01 0.35
N GLY A 218 -23.12 -22.72 -0.94
CA GLY A 218 -23.84 -23.41 -2.01
C GLY A 218 -23.18 -24.70 -2.52
N ALA A 219 -22.33 -25.39 -1.74
CA ALA A 219 -21.68 -26.61 -2.17
C ALA A 219 -22.69 -27.68 -2.61
N SER A 220 -22.28 -28.57 -3.51
CA SER A 220 -23.16 -29.61 -4.06
C SER A 220 -23.69 -30.56 -2.98
N ILE A 221 -22.90 -30.82 -1.93
CA ILE A 221 -23.29 -31.68 -0.81
C ILE A 221 -24.32 -31.01 0.11
N HIS A 222 -24.36 -29.67 0.18
CA HIS A 222 -25.32 -28.91 0.99
C HIS A 222 -26.71 -28.85 0.34
N ARG A 223 -26.75 -28.93 -1.00
CA ARG A 223 -27.99 -28.89 -1.79
C ARG A 223 -28.53 -30.28 -2.16
N SER A 224 -28.04 -31.32 -1.51
CA SER A 224 -28.48 -32.68 -1.75
C SER A 224 -29.87 -32.93 -1.13
N LYS A 225 -30.63 -33.89 -1.67
CA LYS A 225 -31.93 -34.31 -1.09
C LYS A 225 -31.81 -34.98 0.27
N GLU A 226 -30.62 -35.45 0.63
CA GLU A 226 -30.37 -36.06 1.94
C GLU A 226 -30.12 -34.99 3.01
N THR A 227 -29.74 -33.78 2.60
CA THR A 227 -29.38 -32.66 3.47
C THR A 227 -30.53 -31.66 3.67
N MET A 228 -31.42 -31.55 2.68
CA MET A 228 -32.58 -30.64 2.68
C MET A 228 -33.87 -31.36 3.01
#